data_AF-A6JE92-F1
#
_entry.id   AF-A6JE92-F1
#
_cell.length_a   1.000
_cell.length_b   1.000
_cell.length_c   1.000
_cell.angle_alpha   90.00
_cell.angle_beta   90.00
_cell.angle_gamma   90.00
#
_symmetry.space_group_name_H-M   'P 1'
#
loop_
_entity.id
_entity.type
_entity.pdbx_description
1 polymer ?
#
loop_
_entity_poly.entity_id
_entity_poly.type
_entity_poly.pdbx_seq_one_letter_code
_entity_poly.pdbx_strand_id
1 'polypeptide(L)'
;MHDGNVITAVLIFLKRTLSKEILFRELEVRQVALRHLIHFLKEIGDQKLLLDLFRFLDRTEELALSHYREHLNIQDPEKRKEFLKTCIGLPFSAEDSAHVQDQYTLLERQIIIEANDRHLESSGQTEIFRKHPRKASILNMPLVTTLFYACFYHYTESEGTFSSPVNLKKTFKIPDRQYVLTALAARAKLRAWNDVDALFTTKNWLGYTKKRAPIGFHRVVEILHKNSAPVQILQEYVNLVEDVDTKLNLATKFKCHDVVIDTCRDLKDRQQLLAYRSKVDKGSAEEEKIDVILSSSQIRWKN
;
A
#
# COMPACT_ATOMS: atom_id res chain seq x y z
N MET A 1 25.32 -31.04 15.72
CA MET A 1 23.91 -31.37 16.04
C MET A 1 23.84 -31.51 17.55
N HIS A 2 23.33 -30.51 18.26
CA HIS A 2 23.22 -30.55 19.72
C HIS A 2 21.80 -30.96 20.11
N ASP A 3 21.66 -31.80 21.12
CA ASP A 3 20.34 -32.14 21.66
C ASP A 3 19.79 -30.95 22.46
N GLY A 4 18.85 -30.22 21.85
CA GLY A 4 18.24 -29.04 22.43
C GLY A 4 17.43 -29.30 23.70
N ASN A 5 16.92 -30.53 23.87
CA ASN A 5 16.16 -30.91 25.07
C ASN A 5 17.09 -31.07 26.27
N VAL A 6 18.23 -31.72 26.05
CA VAL A 6 19.26 -31.90 27.10
C VAL A 6 19.82 -30.54 27.54
N ILE A 7 20.13 -29.65 26.59
CA ILE A 7 20.62 -28.29 26.92
C ILE A 7 19.59 -27.55 27.77
N THR A 8 18.31 -27.57 27.37
CA THR A 8 17.24 -26.92 28.12
C THR A 8 17.06 -27.51 29.52
N ALA A 9 17.11 -28.84 29.66
CA ALA A 9 17.01 -29.51 30.96
C ALA A 9 18.14 -29.11 31.92
N VAL A 10 19.39 -29.07 31.42
CA VAL A 10 20.54 -28.58 32.19
C VAL A 10 20.35 -27.12 32.58
N LEU A 11 19.91 -26.25 31.67
CA LEU A 11 19.65 -24.84 31.94
C LEU A 11 18.58 -24.64 33.02
N ILE A 12 17.51 -25.43 33.01
CA ILE A 12 16.46 -25.41 34.04
C ILE A 12 17.03 -25.78 35.41
N PHE A 13 17.88 -26.82 35.47
CA PHE A 13 18.57 -27.20 36.70
C PHE A 13 19.47 -26.07 37.20
N LEU A 14 20.33 -25.52 36.35
CA LEU A 14 21.24 -24.42 36.70
C LEU A 14 20.49 -23.15 37.14
N LYS A 15 19.37 -22.81 36.49
CA LYS A 15 18.48 -21.71 36.90
C LYS A 15 17.96 -21.86 38.33
N ARG A 16 17.75 -23.10 38.79
CA ARG A 16 17.23 -23.40 40.13
C ARG A 16 18.32 -23.47 41.20
N THR A 17 19.54 -23.82 40.82
CA THR A 17 20.62 -24.13 41.77
C THR A 17 21.69 -23.05 41.88
N LEU A 18 21.87 -22.22 40.85
CA LEU A 18 22.86 -21.14 40.83
C LEU A 18 22.25 -19.77 41.14
N SER A 19 23.08 -18.86 41.64
CA SER A 19 22.73 -17.43 41.67
C SER A 19 22.68 -16.87 40.25
N LYS A 20 21.90 -15.80 40.04
CA LYS A 20 21.76 -15.14 38.72
C LYS A 20 23.10 -14.72 38.15
N GLU A 21 23.98 -14.14 38.96
CA GLU A 21 25.28 -13.65 38.52
C GLU A 21 26.17 -14.77 37.98
N ILE A 22 26.25 -15.91 38.70
CA ILE A 22 27.05 -17.06 38.25
C ILE A 22 26.45 -17.63 36.98
N LEU A 23 25.12 -17.83 36.94
CA LEU A 23 24.44 -18.32 35.75
C LEU A 23 24.72 -17.43 34.53
N PHE A 24 24.61 -16.11 34.69
CA PHE A 24 24.78 -15.16 33.58
C PHE A 24 26.22 -15.13 33.06
N ARG A 25 27.22 -15.14 33.94
CA ARG A 25 28.65 -15.24 33.55
C ARG A 25 28.94 -16.52 32.76
N GLU A 26 28.37 -17.66 33.17
CA GLU A 26 28.56 -18.93 32.43
C GLU A 26 27.88 -18.92 31.05
N LEU A 27 26.77 -18.20 30.91
CA LEU A 27 26.04 -18.07 29.64
C LEU A 27 26.69 -17.10 28.67
N GLU A 28 27.33 -16.05 29.16
CA GLU A 28 28.05 -15.06 28.35
C GLU A 28 29.06 -15.72 27.40
N VAL A 29 29.78 -16.72 27.90
CA VAL A 29 30.78 -17.47 27.11
C VAL A 29 30.19 -18.66 26.34
N ARG A 30 28.91 -19.03 26.54
CA ARG A 30 28.25 -20.20 25.93
C ARG A 30 27.01 -19.81 25.12
N GLN A 31 27.25 -19.25 23.93
CA GLN A 31 26.21 -18.69 23.06
C GLN A 31 25.08 -19.66 22.68
N VAL A 32 25.37 -20.96 22.52
CA VAL A 32 24.31 -21.96 22.26
C VAL A 32 23.37 -22.07 23.46
N ALA A 33 23.92 -22.24 24.66
CA ALA A 33 23.14 -22.35 25.90
C ALA A 33 22.37 -21.05 26.20
N LEU A 34 22.99 -19.88 25.95
CA LEU A 34 22.34 -18.59 26.07
C LEU A 34 21.10 -18.46 25.16
N ARG A 35 21.20 -18.85 23.88
CA ARG A 35 20.04 -18.84 22.96
C ARG A 35 18.93 -19.77 23.44
N HIS A 36 19.28 -20.96 23.92
CA HIS A 36 18.30 -21.89 24.50
C HIS A 36 17.61 -21.30 25.73
N LEU A 37 18.35 -20.64 26.64
CA LEU A 37 17.76 -20.02 27.81
C LEU A 37 16.84 -18.85 27.42
N ILE A 38 17.28 -17.95 26.52
CA ILE A 38 16.46 -16.84 26.04
C ILE A 38 15.14 -17.36 25.45
N HIS A 39 15.21 -18.39 24.60
CA HIS A 39 14.02 -19.01 24.03
C HIS A 39 13.12 -19.60 25.12
N PHE A 40 13.67 -20.39 26.03
CA PHE A 40 12.93 -20.96 27.15
C PHE A 40 12.24 -19.90 28.00
N LEU A 41 12.93 -18.81 28.38
CA LEU A 41 12.35 -17.72 29.18
C LEU A 41 11.23 -16.98 28.44
N LYS A 42 11.35 -16.82 27.11
CA LYS A 42 10.29 -16.26 26.26
C LYS A 42 9.06 -17.17 26.26
N GLU A 43 9.23 -18.48 26.10
CA GLU A 43 8.14 -19.46 26.08
C GLU A 43 7.37 -19.54 27.41
N ILE A 44 8.08 -19.52 28.55
CA ILE A 44 7.43 -19.59 29.87
C ILE A 44 6.98 -18.22 30.41
N GLY A 45 7.25 -17.13 29.69
CA GLY A 45 6.89 -15.77 30.11
C GLY A 45 7.68 -15.21 31.31
N ASP A 46 8.89 -15.72 31.61
CA ASP A 46 9.74 -15.20 32.70
C ASP A 46 10.46 -13.91 32.29
N GLN A 47 9.67 -12.85 32.07
CA GLN A 47 10.14 -11.56 31.54
C GLN A 47 11.12 -10.88 32.48
N LYS A 48 10.96 -11.03 33.80
CA LYS A 48 11.85 -10.44 34.79
C LYS A 48 13.27 -10.95 34.63
N LEU A 49 13.46 -12.28 34.60
CA LEU A 49 14.80 -12.86 34.43
C LEU A 49 15.37 -12.57 33.04
N LEU A 50 14.52 -12.55 32.00
CA LEU A 50 14.94 -12.23 30.64
C LEU A 50 15.50 -10.81 30.52
N LEU A 51 14.83 -9.82 31.13
CA LEU A 51 15.31 -8.43 31.16
C LEU A 51 16.59 -8.29 31.99
N ASP A 52 16.69 -8.98 33.13
CA ASP A 52 17.92 -9.01 33.93
C ASP A 52 19.10 -9.57 33.13
N LEU A 53 18.87 -10.64 32.35
CA LEU A 53 19.87 -11.23 31.46
C LEU A 53 20.29 -10.27 30.35
N PHE A 54 19.34 -9.58 29.71
CA PHE A 54 19.67 -8.58 28.68
C PHE A 54 20.44 -7.40 29.24
N ARG A 55 20.13 -6.92 30.45
CA ARG A 55 20.94 -5.89 31.13
C ARG A 55 22.36 -6.38 31.41
N PHE A 56 22.52 -7.61 31.90
CA PHE A 56 23.83 -8.18 32.18
C PHE A 56 24.70 -8.27 30.94
N LEU A 57 24.10 -8.65 29.80
CA LEU A 57 24.79 -8.82 28.52
C LEU A 57 24.91 -7.52 27.69
N ASP A 58 24.55 -6.37 28.26
CA ASP A 58 24.49 -5.08 27.57
C ASP A 58 23.69 -5.10 26.24
N ARG A 59 22.62 -5.91 26.20
CA ARG A 59 21.73 -6.04 25.03
C ARG A 59 20.67 -4.94 25.06
N THR A 60 21.12 -3.71 24.86
CA THR A 60 20.31 -2.48 24.93
C THR A 60 19.14 -2.47 23.95
N GLU A 61 19.31 -2.99 22.72
CA GLU A 61 18.23 -3.09 21.73
C GLU A 61 17.09 -4.02 22.18
N GLU A 62 17.38 -5.18 22.78
CA GLU A 62 16.35 -6.10 23.29
C GLU A 62 15.58 -5.49 24.47
N LEU A 63 16.26 -4.69 25.30
CA LEU A 63 15.61 -3.91 26.37
C LEU A 63 14.69 -2.82 25.79
N ALA A 64 15.17 -2.09 24.77
CA ALA A 64 14.40 -1.08 24.06
C ALA A 64 13.16 -1.69 23.40
N LEU A 65 13.30 -2.82 22.72
CA LEU A 65 12.19 -3.56 22.10
C LEU A 65 11.18 -4.06 23.13
N SER A 66 11.65 -4.56 24.28
CA SER A 66 10.73 -4.96 25.35
C SER A 66 9.96 -3.78 25.91
N HIS A 67 10.58 -2.62 26.10
CA HIS A 67 9.87 -1.42 26.55
C HIS A 67 8.86 -0.95 25.49
N TYR A 68 9.29 -0.87 24.23
CA TYR A 68 8.43 -0.43 23.13
C TYR A 68 7.20 -1.32 22.96
N ARG A 69 7.29 -2.63 23.18
CA ARG A 69 6.13 -3.55 23.12
C ARG A 69 4.99 -3.20 24.06
N GLU A 70 5.24 -2.47 25.15
CA GLU A 70 4.20 -2.05 26.10
C GLU A 70 3.13 -1.16 25.46
N HIS A 71 3.42 -0.49 24.34
CA HIS A 71 2.43 0.31 23.61
C HIS A 71 1.20 -0.51 23.18
N LEU A 72 1.38 -1.83 22.95
CA LEU A 72 0.31 -2.74 22.55
C LEU A 72 -0.76 -2.89 23.64
N ASN A 73 -0.38 -2.69 24.90
CA ASN A 73 -1.28 -2.79 26.06
C ASN A 73 -2.05 -1.49 26.33
N ILE A 74 -1.67 -0.37 25.70
CA ILE A 74 -2.27 0.95 25.94
C ILE A 74 -3.46 1.15 25.01
N GLN A 75 -4.69 1.11 25.52
CA GLN A 75 -5.91 1.21 24.69
C GLN A 75 -6.19 2.64 24.21
N ASP A 76 -5.90 3.65 25.04
CA ASP A 76 -6.15 5.04 24.71
C ASP A 76 -5.14 5.57 23.68
N PRO A 77 -5.58 6.09 22.53
CA PRO A 77 -4.67 6.54 21.47
C PRO A 77 -3.74 7.68 21.88
N GLU A 78 -4.22 8.64 22.68
CA GLU A 78 -3.41 9.77 23.13
C GLU A 78 -2.33 9.33 24.10
N LYS A 79 -2.67 8.49 25.08
CA LYS A 79 -1.70 7.86 25.98
C LYS A 79 -0.71 6.99 25.21
N ARG A 80 -1.17 6.26 24.20
CA ARG A 80 -0.29 5.43 23.35
C ARG A 80 0.67 6.31 22.56
N LYS A 81 0.21 7.43 22.00
CA LYS A 81 1.04 8.42 21.29
C LYS A 81 2.09 9.02 22.23
N GLU A 82 1.71 9.47 23.43
CA GLU A 82 2.67 9.99 24.41
C GLU A 82 3.68 8.92 24.86
N PHE A 83 3.26 7.65 25.01
CA PHE A 83 4.17 6.55 25.29
C PHE A 83 5.14 6.27 24.11
N LEU A 84 4.66 6.28 22.87
CA LEU A 84 5.53 6.12 21.70
C LEU A 84 6.55 7.27 21.63
N LYS A 85 6.18 8.47 22.05
CA LYS A 85 7.09 9.62 22.13
C LYS A 85 8.27 9.35 23.07
N THR A 86 8.03 8.71 24.22
CA THR A 86 9.12 8.34 25.14
C THR A 86 10.01 7.25 24.55
N CYS A 87 9.48 6.42 23.65
CA CYS A 87 10.24 5.37 22.98
C CYS A 87 11.24 5.88 21.94
N ILE A 88 11.05 7.09 21.39
CA ILE A 88 11.96 7.68 20.37
C ILE A 88 13.39 7.83 20.91
N GLY A 89 13.56 8.06 22.21
CA GLY A 89 14.87 8.21 22.85
C GLY A 89 15.53 6.90 23.30
N LEU A 90 14.93 5.74 23.02
CA LEU A 90 15.51 4.45 23.38
C LEU A 90 16.68 4.08 22.46
N PRO A 91 17.63 3.27 22.93
CA PRO A 91 18.83 2.89 22.17
C PRO A 91 18.50 1.82 21.12
N PHE A 92 17.71 2.20 20.13
CA PHE A 92 17.41 1.39 18.95
C PHE A 92 18.52 1.52 17.90
N SER A 93 18.53 0.58 16.95
CA SER A 93 19.22 0.78 15.68
C SER A 93 18.67 2.03 14.96
N ALA A 94 19.43 2.60 14.02
CA ALA A 94 18.97 3.78 13.28
C ALA A 94 17.71 3.48 12.44
N GLU A 95 17.58 2.26 11.93
CA GLU A 95 16.41 1.79 11.18
C GLU A 95 15.18 1.66 12.08
N ASP A 96 15.31 0.98 13.22
CA ASP A 96 14.21 0.81 14.17
C ASP A 96 13.77 2.15 14.78
N SER A 97 14.72 3.05 15.07
CA SER A 97 14.42 4.41 15.55
C SER A 97 13.54 5.17 14.55
N ALA A 98 13.84 5.05 13.25
CA ALA A 98 13.03 5.66 12.21
C ALA A 98 11.61 5.06 12.17
N HIS A 99 11.46 3.75 12.36
CA HIS A 99 10.15 3.11 12.41
C HIS A 99 9.32 3.54 13.63
N VAL A 100 9.93 3.68 14.81
CA VAL A 100 9.24 4.17 16.01
C VAL A 100 8.80 5.62 15.82
N GLN A 101 9.68 6.46 15.24
CA GLN A 101 9.36 7.84 14.91
C GLN A 101 8.20 7.94 13.91
N ASP A 102 8.22 7.14 12.84
CA ASP A 102 7.15 7.10 11.85
C ASP A 102 5.83 6.64 12.48
N GLN A 103 5.85 5.64 13.37
CA GLN A 103 4.64 5.20 14.06
C GLN A 103 4.06 6.30 14.96
N TYR A 104 4.91 6.99 15.74
CA TYR A 104 4.48 8.14 16.54
C TYR A 104 3.82 9.20 15.65
N THR A 105 4.51 9.62 14.57
CA THR A 105 4.02 10.66 13.66
C THR A 105 2.74 10.25 12.95
N LEU A 106 2.58 8.97 12.60
CA LEU A 106 1.36 8.46 11.99
C LEU A 106 0.19 8.47 12.98
N LEU A 107 0.39 8.02 14.22
CA LEU A 107 -0.67 7.97 15.23
C LEU A 107 -1.13 9.39 15.61
N GLU A 108 -0.20 10.33 15.78
CA GLU A 108 -0.51 11.74 16.02
C GLU A 108 -1.44 12.31 14.93
N ARG A 109 -1.12 12.04 13.66
CA ARG A 109 -1.97 12.45 12.53
C ARG A 109 -3.33 11.77 12.54
N GLN A 110 -3.36 10.45 12.75
CA GLN A 110 -4.60 9.69 12.79
C GLN A 110 -5.55 10.21 13.88
N ILE A 111 -5.03 10.61 15.05
CA ILE A 111 -5.84 11.20 16.13
C ILE A 111 -6.48 12.51 15.68
N ILE A 112 -5.70 13.41 15.07
CA ILE A 112 -6.20 14.71 14.59
C ILE A 112 -7.28 14.52 13.52
N ILE A 113 -6.99 13.68 12.52
CA ILE A 113 -7.92 13.39 11.42
C ILE A 113 -9.19 12.70 11.94
N GLU A 114 -9.07 11.70 12.81
CA GLU A 114 -10.21 10.98 13.37
C GLU A 114 -11.12 11.89 14.18
N ALA A 115 -10.57 12.78 15.00
CA ALA A 115 -11.34 13.73 15.79
C ALA A 115 -12.14 14.69 14.88
N ASN A 116 -11.48 15.27 13.88
CA ASN A 116 -12.11 16.17 12.93
C ASN A 116 -13.19 15.47 12.09
N ASP A 117 -12.88 14.32 11.52
CA ASP A 117 -13.78 13.60 10.62
C ASP A 117 -15.00 13.04 11.34
N ARG A 118 -14.84 12.60 12.61
CA ARG A 118 -15.98 12.20 13.43
C ARG A 118 -16.93 13.36 13.68
N HIS A 119 -16.39 14.55 13.96
CA HIS A 119 -17.21 15.74 14.11
C HIS A 119 -17.95 16.07 12.81
N LEU A 120 -17.24 16.12 11.68
CA LEU A 120 -17.81 16.40 10.36
C LEU A 120 -18.88 15.38 9.95
N GLU A 121 -18.64 14.08 10.17
CA GLU A 121 -19.61 13.03 9.90
C GLU A 121 -20.86 13.18 10.78
N SER A 122 -20.69 13.42 12.09
CA SER A 122 -21.81 13.61 13.02
C SER A 122 -22.65 14.86 12.72
N SER A 123 -22.04 15.90 12.14
CA SER A 123 -22.75 17.10 11.72
C SER A 123 -23.69 16.85 10.53
N GLY A 124 -23.44 15.79 9.74
CA GLY A 124 -24.18 15.47 8.53
C GLY A 124 -24.01 16.48 7.39
N GLN A 125 -23.17 17.51 7.54
CA GLN A 125 -23.06 18.58 6.54
C GLN A 125 -22.15 18.20 5.37
N THR A 126 -21.11 17.41 5.63
CA THR A 126 -20.12 17.01 4.61
C THR A 126 -20.66 15.93 3.68
N GLU A 127 -20.75 16.24 2.39
CA GLU A 127 -21.35 15.37 1.37
C GLU A 127 -20.64 14.01 1.24
N ILE A 128 -19.30 13.99 1.30
CA ILE A 128 -18.53 12.75 1.12
C ILE A 128 -18.86 11.72 2.20
N PHE A 129 -19.02 12.13 3.46
CA PHE A 129 -19.39 11.23 4.56
C PHE A 129 -20.86 10.78 4.48
N ARG A 130 -21.76 11.60 3.91
CA ARG A 130 -23.15 11.18 3.66
C ARG A 130 -23.24 10.13 2.56
N LYS A 131 -22.56 10.36 1.43
CA LYS A 131 -22.54 9.41 0.29
C LYS A 131 -21.75 8.14 0.60
N HIS A 132 -20.70 8.28 1.40
CA HIS A 132 -19.79 7.20 1.75
C HIS A 132 -19.45 7.22 3.25
N PRO A 133 -20.36 6.78 4.13
CA PRO A 133 -20.12 6.75 5.57
C PRO A 133 -18.83 6.03 5.94
N ARG A 134 -18.13 6.53 6.95
CA ARG A 134 -16.90 5.91 7.42
C ARG A 134 -17.25 4.56 8.04
N LYS A 135 -16.49 3.52 7.67
CA LYS A 135 -16.75 2.14 8.11
C LYS A 135 -16.10 1.79 9.43
N ALA A 136 -15.00 2.46 9.75
CA ALA A 136 -14.19 2.19 10.92
C ALA A 136 -13.31 3.41 11.21
N SER A 137 -12.75 3.46 12.42
CA SER A 137 -11.73 4.43 12.77
C SER A 137 -10.42 4.14 12.05
N ILE A 138 -9.67 5.20 11.76
CA ILE A 138 -8.31 5.10 11.18
C ILE A 138 -7.21 4.92 12.23
N LEU A 139 -7.55 4.99 13.52
CA LEU A 139 -6.58 4.88 14.62
C LEU A 139 -5.87 3.53 14.59
N ASN A 140 -4.54 3.57 14.73
CA ASN A 140 -3.65 2.40 14.72
C ASN A 140 -3.67 1.61 13.39
N MET A 141 -4.25 2.16 12.33
CA MET A 141 -4.22 1.51 11.02
C MET A 141 -2.85 1.67 10.37
N PRO A 142 -2.42 0.73 9.52
CA PRO A 142 -1.18 0.87 8.76
C PRO A 142 -1.18 2.12 7.87
N LEU A 143 0.01 2.67 7.60
CA LEU A 143 0.18 3.85 6.75
C LEU A 143 -0.54 3.74 5.41
N VAL A 144 -0.49 2.58 4.75
CA VAL A 144 -1.18 2.36 3.45
C VAL A 144 -2.70 2.48 3.57
N THR A 145 -3.28 2.06 4.70
CA THR A 145 -4.71 2.18 4.97
C THR A 145 -5.07 3.64 5.26
N THR A 146 -4.24 4.36 6.02
CA THR A 146 -4.41 5.81 6.24
C THR A 146 -4.26 6.60 4.95
N LEU A 147 -3.31 6.24 4.08
CA LEU A 147 -3.17 6.86 2.76
C LEU A 147 -4.41 6.59 1.89
N PHE A 148 -4.91 5.36 1.87
CA PHE A 148 -6.15 5.04 1.15
C PHE A 148 -7.32 5.89 1.66
N TYR A 149 -7.47 5.99 2.99
CA TYR A 149 -8.50 6.80 3.62
C TYR A 149 -8.37 8.28 3.21
N ALA A 150 -7.17 8.85 3.28
CA ALA A 150 -6.89 10.21 2.84
C ALA A 150 -7.21 10.41 1.36
N CYS A 151 -6.80 9.48 0.48
CA CYS A 151 -7.12 9.54 -0.95
C CYS A 151 -8.62 9.39 -1.24
N PHE A 152 -9.39 8.79 -0.33
CA PHE A 152 -10.82 8.60 -0.48
C PHE A 152 -11.58 9.85 -0.01
N TYR A 153 -11.32 10.31 1.22
CA TYR A 153 -12.09 11.38 1.86
C TYR A 153 -11.52 12.78 1.66
N HIS A 154 -10.20 12.90 1.48
CA HIS A 154 -9.45 14.16 1.60
C HIS A 154 -8.56 14.46 0.39
N TYR A 155 -8.87 13.87 -0.76
CA TYR A 155 -7.98 13.87 -1.93
C TYR A 155 -7.58 15.25 -2.43
N THR A 156 -8.51 16.20 -2.35
CA THR A 156 -8.34 17.57 -2.87
C THR A 156 -7.88 18.55 -1.80
N GLU A 157 -7.60 18.08 -0.58
CA GLU A 157 -7.09 18.95 0.48
C GLU A 157 -5.68 19.45 0.19
N SER A 158 -5.41 20.68 0.62
CA SER A 158 -4.12 21.32 0.45
C SER A 158 -3.03 20.56 1.23
N GLU A 159 -1.80 20.61 0.72
CA GLU A 159 -0.65 19.94 1.35
C GLU A 159 -0.40 20.41 2.81
N GLY A 160 -0.93 21.55 3.21
CA GLY A 160 -0.82 22.05 4.58
C GLY A 160 -1.62 21.25 5.62
N THR A 161 -2.54 20.37 5.21
CA THR A 161 -3.36 19.58 6.15
C THR A 161 -2.74 18.21 6.43
N PHE A 162 -2.96 17.69 7.65
CA PHE A 162 -2.49 16.35 8.03
C PHE A 162 -3.20 15.22 7.26
N SER A 163 -4.43 15.46 6.82
CA SER A 163 -5.27 14.54 6.02
C SER A 163 -4.93 14.53 4.53
N SER A 164 -4.12 15.47 4.05
CA SER A 164 -3.74 15.53 2.63
C SER A 164 -2.90 14.31 2.20
N PRO A 165 -3.29 13.58 1.14
CA PRO A 165 -2.49 12.48 0.61
C PRO A 165 -1.09 12.89 0.17
N VAL A 166 -0.94 14.10 -0.37
CA VAL A 166 0.36 14.63 -0.82
C VAL A 166 1.27 14.88 0.39
N ASN A 167 0.71 15.40 1.48
CA ASN A 167 1.43 15.58 2.73
C ASN A 167 1.89 14.22 3.29
N LEU A 168 1.00 13.23 3.38
CA LEU A 168 1.35 11.86 3.81
C LEU A 168 2.47 11.27 2.95
N LYS A 169 2.39 11.41 1.63
CA LYS A 169 3.42 10.93 0.70
C LYS A 169 4.78 11.53 1.02
N LYS A 170 4.85 12.85 1.24
CA LYS A 170 6.10 13.56 1.52
C LYS A 170 6.67 13.20 2.89
N THR A 171 5.83 13.20 3.93
CA THR A 171 6.26 12.93 5.31
C THR A 171 6.82 11.52 5.46
N PHE A 172 6.12 10.52 4.95
CA PHE A 172 6.52 9.12 5.08
C PHE A 172 7.30 8.59 3.88
N LYS A 173 7.76 9.50 3.00
CA LYS A 173 8.57 9.19 1.80
C LYS A 173 7.97 8.03 0.97
N ILE A 174 6.65 8.03 0.80
CA ILE A 174 5.93 6.94 0.15
C ILE A 174 6.34 6.89 -1.33
N PRO A 175 6.81 5.73 -1.85
CA PRO A 175 7.21 5.62 -3.24
C PRO A 175 6.08 5.97 -4.21
N ASP A 176 6.42 6.63 -5.32
CA ASP A 176 5.46 7.05 -6.35
C ASP A 176 4.54 5.92 -6.82
N ARG A 177 5.11 4.73 -7.02
CA ARG A 177 4.36 3.54 -7.44
C ARG A 177 3.28 3.15 -6.43
N GLN A 178 3.61 3.18 -5.13
CA GLN A 178 2.69 2.84 -4.05
C GLN A 178 1.62 3.94 -3.86
N TYR A 179 2.03 5.21 -3.96
CA TYR A 179 1.10 6.33 -3.90
C TYR A 179 0.07 6.25 -5.03
N VAL A 180 0.53 6.13 -6.28
CA VAL A 180 -0.36 6.07 -7.46
C VAL A 180 -1.29 4.87 -7.37
N LEU A 181 -0.80 3.69 -6.96
CA LEU A 181 -1.65 2.51 -6.80
C LEU A 181 -2.76 2.74 -5.76
N THR A 182 -2.42 3.35 -4.64
CA THR A 182 -3.36 3.61 -3.53
C THR A 182 -4.37 4.70 -3.89
N ALA A 183 -3.91 5.80 -4.48
CA ALA A 183 -4.75 6.89 -4.96
C ALA A 183 -5.70 6.42 -6.06
N LEU A 184 -5.20 5.71 -7.07
CA LEU A 184 -6.03 5.14 -8.14
C LEU A 184 -7.13 4.24 -7.58
N ALA A 185 -6.80 3.33 -6.65
CA ALA A 185 -7.78 2.44 -6.04
C ALA A 185 -8.87 3.22 -5.30
N ALA A 186 -8.51 4.27 -4.55
CA ALA A 186 -9.47 5.11 -3.82
C ALA A 186 -10.35 5.94 -4.77
N ARG A 187 -9.75 6.65 -5.74
CA ARG A 187 -10.49 7.51 -6.69
C ARG A 187 -11.36 6.71 -7.64
N ALA A 188 -10.89 5.56 -8.12
CA ALA A 188 -11.69 4.67 -8.97
C ALA A 188 -12.90 4.10 -8.22
N LYS A 189 -12.75 3.79 -6.92
CA LYS A 189 -13.87 3.32 -6.08
C LYS A 189 -14.97 4.38 -5.91
N LEU A 190 -14.59 5.66 -5.93
CA LEU A 190 -15.50 6.80 -5.95
C LEU A 190 -16.02 7.15 -7.36
N ARG A 191 -15.55 6.45 -8.39
CA ARG A 191 -15.81 6.78 -9.80
C ARG A 191 -15.44 8.23 -10.14
N ALA A 192 -14.44 8.78 -9.45
CA ALA A 192 -13.96 10.14 -9.65
C ALA A 192 -13.00 10.20 -10.84
N TRP A 193 -13.52 9.99 -12.06
CA TRP A 193 -12.70 9.82 -13.27
C TRP A 193 -11.84 11.02 -13.62
N ASN A 194 -12.30 12.25 -13.30
CA ASN A 194 -11.50 13.46 -13.46
C ASN A 194 -10.24 13.45 -12.57
N ASP A 195 -10.37 12.95 -11.34
CA ASP A 195 -9.24 12.83 -10.42
C ASP A 195 -8.28 11.72 -10.84
N VAL A 196 -8.83 10.62 -11.39
CA VAL A 196 -8.04 9.55 -12.00
C VAL A 196 -7.23 10.09 -13.18
N ASP A 197 -7.82 10.92 -14.04
CA ASP A 197 -7.10 11.56 -15.15
C ASP A 197 -6.00 12.48 -14.65
N ALA A 198 -6.34 13.37 -13.70
CA ALA A 198 -5.41 14.30 -13.10
C ALA A 198 -4.21 13.60 -12.42
N LEU A 199 -4.42 12.40 -11.86
CA LEU A 199 -3.37 11.60 -11.23
C LEU A 199 -2.22 11.24 -12.19
N PHE A 200 -2.53 11.07 -13.47
CA PHE A 200 -1.54 10.71 -14.49
C PHE A 200 -1.07 11.89 -15.34
N THR A 201 -1.80 13.00 -15.30
CA THR A 201 -1.53 14.17 -16.13
C THR A 201 -0.44 15.05 -15.52
N THR A 202 0.68 15.17 -16.21
CA THR A 202 1.77 16.10 -15.88
C THR A 202 1.75 17.28 -16.85
N LYS A 203 1.80 18.51 -16.33
CA LYS A 203 1.94 19.73 -17.13
C LYS A 203 3.41 20.12 -17.18
N ASN A 204 3.94 20.34 -18.38
CA ASN A 204 5.25 20.98 -18.52
C ASN A 204 5.10 22.50 -18.44
N TRP A 205 6.23 23.20 -18.32
CA TRP A 205 6.27 24.66 -18.18
C TRP A 205 5.66 25.42 -19.37
N LEU A 206 5.57 24.79 -20.55
CA LEU A 206 4.94 25.33 -21.76
C LEU A 206 3.44 25.04 -21.84
N GLY A 207 2.85 24.43 -20.81
CA GLY A 207 1.42 24.11 -20.76
C GLY A 207 1.03 22.80 -21.48
N TYR A 208 1.96 22.10 -22.11
CA TYR A 208 1.67 20.79 -22.70
C TYR A 208 1.48 19.75 -21.60
N THR A 209 0.46 18.91 -21.77
CA THR A 209 0.15 17.79 -20.88
C THR A 209 0.72 16.50 -21.44
N LYS A 210 1.34 15.69 -20.57
CA LYS A 210 1.69 14.31 -20.87
C LYS A 210 1.18 13.39 -19.77
N LYS A 211 0.55 12.28 -20.16
CA LYS A 211 0.14 11.23 -19.22
C LYS A 211 1.31 10.28 -18.93
N ARG A 212 1.55 9.97 -17.65
CA ARG A 212 2.52 8.97 -17.21
C ARG A 212 1.96 8.17 -16.04
N ALA A 213 2.18 6.87 -16.04
CA ALA A 213 1.78 5.97 -14.96
C ALA A 213 2.98 5.14 -14.51
N PRO A 214 3.54 5.36 -13.30
CA PRO A 214 4.65 4.56 -12.75
C PRO A 214 4.33 3.06 -12.61
N ILE A 215 3.05 2.69 -12.63
CA ILE A 215 2.57 1.30 -12.59
C ILE A 215 2.33 0.70 -13.99
N GLY A 216 2.50 1.49 -15.06
CA GLY A 216 2.13 1.14 -16.43
C GLY A 216 0.62 1.23 -16.69
N PHE A 217 0.23 1.65 -17.91
CA PHE A 217 -1.19 1.83 -18.24
C PHE A 217 -1.98 0.52 -18.32
N HIS A 218 -1.35 -0.62 -18.61
CA HIS A 218 -2.00 -1.93 -18.55
C HIS A 218 -2.61 -2.18 -17.16
N ARG A 219 -1.86 -1.88 -16.09
CA ARG A 219 -2.32 -2.05 -14.72
C ARG A 219 -3.39 -1.03 -14.33
N VAL A 220 -3.31 0.19 -14.87
CA VAL A 220 -4.34 1.22 -14.69
C VAL A 220 -5.68 0.71 -15.25
N VAL A 221 -5.68 0.20 -16.49
CA VAL A 221 -6.90 -0.34 -17.14
C VAL A 221 -7.52 -1.48 -16.30
N GLU A 222 -6.71 -2.42 -15.80
CA GLU A 222 -7.20 -3.51 -14.96
C GLU A 222 -7.89 -3.01 -13.68
N ILE A 223 -7.31 -2.01 -13.02
CA ILE A 223 -7.87 -1.44 -11.78
C ILE A 223 -9.15 -0.67 -12.08
N LEU A 224 -9.19 0.09 -13.17
CA LEU A 224 -10.39 0.82 -13.60
C LEU A 224 -11.53 -0.14 -13.94
N HIS A 225 -11.23 -1.20 -14.71
CA HIS A 225 -12.21 -2.23 -15.03
C HIS A 225 -12.75 -2.93 -13.77
N LYS A 226 -11.88 -3.28 -12.82
CA LYS A 226 -12.28 -3.87 -11.53
C LYS A 226 -13.21 -2.96 -10.72
N ASN A 227 -13.14 -1.65 -10.92
CA ASN A 227 -14.02 -0.65 -10.29
C ASN A 227 -15.17 -0.19 -11.21
N SER A 228 -15.49 -0.99 -12.24
CA SER A 228 -16.61 -0.74 -13.16
C SER A 228 -16.52 0.61 -13.87
N ALA A 229 -15.32 1.00 -14.30
CA ALA A 229 -15.16 2.16 -15.16
C ALA A 229 -15.92 1.95 -16.48
N PRO A 230 -16.60 2.99 -17.01
CA PRO A 230 -17.24 2.93 -18.32
C PRO A 230 -16.24 2.57 -19.42
N VAL A 231 -16.71 1.90 -20.47
CA VAL A 231 -15.86 1.48 -21.60
C VAL A 231 -15.15 2.68 -22.22
N GLN A 232 -15.81 3.84 -22.31
CA GLN A 232 -15.20 5.07 -22.84
C GLN A 232 -13.95 5.47 -22.04
N ILE A 233 -14.02 5.40 -20.71
CA ILE A 233 -12.87 5.68 -19.84
C ILE A 233 -11.78 4.61 -20.06
N LEU A 234 -12.14 3.33 -20.15
CA LEU A 234 -11.17 2.26 -20.40
C LEU A 234 -10.43 2.48 -21.74
N GLN A 235 -11.15 2.86 -22.80
CA GLN A 235 -10.58 3.13 -24.13
C GLN A 235 -9.47 4.19 -24.07
N GLU A 236 -9.66 5.27 -23.32
CA GLU A 236 -8.65 6.31 -23.15
C GLU A 236 -7.33 5.75 -22.62
N TYR A 237 -7.38 4.87 -21.61
CA TYR A 237 -6.17 4.32 -20.99
C TYR A 237 -5.60 3.12 -21.74
N VAL A 238 -6.43 2.32 -22.42
CA VAL A 238 -5.95 1.25 -23.31
C VAL A 238 -5.14 1.82 -24.47
N ASN A 239 -5.56 2.96 -25.02
CA ASN A 239 -4.81 3.65 -26.08
C ASN A 239 -3.40 4.09 -25.63
N LEU A 240 -3.19 4.32 -24.33
CA LEU A 240 -1.89 4.69 -23.75
C LEU A 240 -0.96 3.50 -23.48
N VAL A 241 -1.42 2.26 -23.69
CA VAL A 241 -0.56 1.07 -23.61
C VAL A 241 0.36 1.05 -24.82
N GLU A 242 1.68 1.03 -24.60
CA GLU A 242 2.66 1.11 -25.68
C GLU A 242 2.81 -0.23 -26.43
N ASP A 243 2.84 -1.33 -25.69
CA ASP A 243 2.92 -2.68 -26.26
C ASP A 243 1.63 -3.04 -27.00
N VAL A 244 1.75 -3.31 -28.30
CA VAL A 244 0.62 -3.52 -29.23
C VAL A 244 -0.16 -4.79 -28.88
N ASP A 245 0.53 -5.88 -28.56
CA ASP A 245 -0.11 -7.15 -28.22
C ASP A 245 -0.89 -7.02 -26.91
N THR A 246 -0.29 -6.41 -25.89
CA THR A 246 -0.95 -6.11 -24.61
C THR A 246 -2.15 -5.19 -24.83
N LYS A 247 -2.01 -4.15 -25.67
CA LYS A 247 -3.12 -3.24 -26.03
C LYS A 247 -4.28 -4.01 -26.65
N LEU A 248 -4.04 -4.81 -27.68
CA LEU A 248 -5.07 -5.59 -28.37
C LEU A 248 -5.74 -6.60 -27.45
N ASN A 249 -4.96 -7.27 -26.58
CA ASN A 249 -5.46 -8.21 -25.59
C ASN A 249 -6.40 -7.52 -24.58
N LEU A 250 -5.99 -6.40 -24.00
CA LEU A 250 -6.81 -5.63 -23.06
C LEU A 250 -8.06 -5.06 -23.75
N ALA A 251 -7.90 -4.49 -24.94
CA ALA A 251 -8.98 -3.89 -25.70
C ALA A 251 -10.07 -4.93 -26.03
N THR A 252 -9.66 -6.10 -26.50
CA THR A 252 -10.57 -7.23 -26.76
C THR A 252 -11.24 -7.71 -25.48
N LYS A 253 -10.45 -7.94 -24.41
CA LYS A 253 -10.95 -8.46 -23.14
C LYS A 253 -12.00 -7.54 -22.51
N PHE A 254 -11.82 -6.23 -22.62
CA PHE A 254 -12.70 -5.23 -22.03
C PHE A 254 -13.65 -4.56 -23.02
N LYS A 255 -13.84 -5.16 -24.20
CA LYS A 255 -14.79 -4.70 -25.24
C LYS A 255 -14.59 -3.25 -25.66
N CYS A 256 -13.34 -2.79 -25.67
CA CYS A 256 -12.92 -1.51 -26.23
C CYS A 256 -12.80 -1.65 -27.75
N HIS A 257 -13.94 -1.85 -28.42
CA HIS A 257 -13.99 -2.28 -29.82
C HIS A 257 -13.29 -1.29 -30.77
N ASP A 258 -13.49 0.01 -30.57
CA ASP A 258 -12.84 1.04 -31.36
C ASP A 258 -11.33 0.91 -31.34
N VAL A 259 -10.75 0.66 -30.16
CA VAL A 259 -9.29 0.53 -30.02
C VAL A 259 -8.76 -0.66 -30.80
N VAL A 260 -9.48 -1.80 -30.80
CA VAL A 260 -9.08 -2.97 -31.60
C VAL A 260 -9.14 -2.66 -33.09
N ILE A 261 -10.26 -2.08 -33.54
CA ILE A 261 -10.52 -1.78 -34.96
C ILE A 261 -9.46 -0.79 -35.48
N ASP A 262 -9.24 0.31 -34.76
CA ASP A 262 -8.29 1.35 -35.14
C ASP A 262 -6.85 0.83 -35.10
N THR A 263 -6.50 0.00 -34.11
CA THR A 263 -5.16 -0.62 -34.04
C THR A 263 -4.93 -1.59 -35.20
N CYS A 264 -5.89 -2.45 -35.56
CA CYS A 264 -5.75 -3.36 -36.70
C CYS A 264 -5.60 -2.59 -38.02
N ARG A 265 -6.38 -1.50 -38.19
CA ARG A 265 -6.24 -0.58 -39.33
C ARG A 265 -4.84 0.01 -39.40
N ASP A 266 -4.32 0.54 -38.30
CA ASP A 266 -3.01 1.22 -38.26
C ASP A 266 -1.85 0.25 -38.50
N LEU A 267 -1.98 -0.99 -38.01
CA LEU A 267 -1.05 -2.09 -38.31
C LEU A 267 -1.15 -2.56 -39.77
N LYS A 268 -2.27 -2.26 -40.44
CA LYS A 268 -2.68 -2.76 -41.75
C LYS A 268 -2.85 -4.27 -41.78
N ASP A 269 -3.33 -4.84 -40.67
CA ASP A 269 -3.60 -6.27 -40.52
C ASP A 269 -5.06 -6.57 -40.91
N ARG A 270 -5.23 -7.02 -42.17
CA ARG A 270 -6.55 -7.34 -42.70
C ARG A 270 -7.14 -8.58 -42.07
N GLN A 271 -6.31 -9.59 -41.78
CA GLN A 271 -6.77 -10.88 -41.29
C GLN A 271 -7.29 -10.76 -39.86
N GLN A 272 -6.56 -10.04 -39.01
CA GLN A 272 -6.99 -9.79 -37.64
C GLN A 272 -8.28 -8.97 -37.58
N LEU A 273 -8.44 -7.97 -38.45
CA LEU A 273 -9.67 -7.17 -38.54
C LEU A 273 -10.88 -8.01 -38.97
N LEU A 274 -10.72 -8.89 -39.97
CA LEU A 274 -11.74 -9.84 -40.39
C LEU A 274 -12.11 -10.81 -39.27
N ALA A 275 -11.12 -11.36 -38.56
CA ALA A 275 -11.35 -12.25 -37.43
C ALA A 275 -12.01 -11.51 -36.25
N TYR A 276 -11.78 -10.21 -36.10
CA TYR A 276 -12.43 -9.41 -35.06
C TYR A 276 -13.88 -9.06 -35.40
N ARG A 277 -14.21 -8.93 -36.69
CA ARG A 277 -15.60 -8.72 -37.17
C ARG A 277 -16.57 -9.77 -36.63
N SER A 278 -16.15 -11.02 -36.46
CA SER A 278 -16.99 -12.07 -35.89
C SER A 278 -17.16 -12.01 -34.38
N LYS A 279 -16.49 -11.07 -33.69
CA LYS A 279 -16.54 -10.87 -32.23
C LYS A 279 -17.39 -9.67 -31.81
N VAL A 280 -17.82 -8.85 -32.77
CA VAL A 280 -18.76 -7.74 -32.52
C VAL A 280 -20.18 -8.19 -32.84
N ASP A 281 -21.16 -7.52 -32.25
CA ASP A 281 -22.57 -7.87 -32.45
C ASP A 281 -23.00 -7.54 -33.89
N LYS A 282 -23.85 -8.39 -34.46
CA LYS A 282 -24.33 -8.21 -35.84
C LYS A 282 -25.24 -6.97 -35.93
N GLY A 283 -25.00 -6.11 -36.91
CA GLY A 283 -25.70 -4.84 -37.11
C GLY A 283 -25.26 -3.74 -36.14
N SER A 284 -24.17 -3.94 -35.40
CA SER A 284 -23.59 -2.91 -34.53
C SER A 284 -22.84 -1.85 -35.32
N ALA A 285 -22.65 -0.67 -34.71
CA ALA A 285 -21.85 0.40 -35.30
C ALA A 285 -20.39 -0.03 -35.50
N GLU A 286 -19.90 -0.93 -34.64
CA GLU A 286 -18.59 -1.54 -34.73
C GLU A 286 -18.45 -2.44 -35.96
N GLU A 287 -19.46 -3.27 -36.28
CA GLU A 287 -19.46 -4.08 -37.51
C GLU A 287 -19.46 -3.19 -38.75
N GLU A 288 -20.28 -2.14 -38.77
CA GLU A 288 -20.34 -1.17 -39.86
C GLU A 288 -18.98 -0.46 -40.05
N LYS A 289 -18.35 0.00 -38.96
CA LYS A 289 -17.01 0.62 -38.99
C LYS A 289 -15.97 -0.34 -39.58
N ILE A 290 -16.01 -1.62 -39.22
CA ILE A 290 -15.11 -2.64 -39.77
C ILE A 290 -15.34 -2.79 -41.28
N ASP A 291 -16.59 -2.87 -41.74
CA ASP A 291 -16.93 -3.04 -43.16
C ASP A 291 -16.50 -1.85 -44.01
N VAL A 292 -16.67 -0.63 -43.50
CA VAL A 292 -16.18 0.61 -44.14
C VAL A 292 -14.65 0.58 -44.28
N ILE A 293 -13.92 0.16 -43.24
CA ILE A 293 -12.46 0.08 -43.29
C ILE A 293 -12.01 -0.99 -44.28
N LEU A 294 -12.62 -2.18 -44.27
CA LEU A 294 -12.25 -3.29 -45.15
C LEU A 294 -12.52 -3.02 -46.64
N SER A 295 -13.54 -2.22 -46.93
CA SER A 295 -13.92 -1.80 -48.30
C SER A 295 -13.12 -0.60 -48.82
N SER A 296 -12.35 0.07 -47.95
CA SER A 296 -11.56 1.25 -48.33
C SER A 296 -10.41 0.88 -49.29
N SER A 297 -10.45 1.45 -50.50
CA SER A 297 -9.39 1.34 -51.50
C SER A 297 -8.12 2.13 -51.15
N GLN A 298 -8.17 2.98 -50.12
CA GLN A 298 -7.04 3.80 -49.68
C GLN A 298 -6.05 3.04 -48.79
N ILE A 299 -6.46 1.91 -48.19
CA ILE A 299 -5.62 1.15 -47.26
C ILE A 299 -4.84 0.08 -48.03
N ARG A 300 -3.51 0.19 -48.02
CA ARG A 300 -2.61 -0.85 -48.53
C ARG A 300 -2.33 -1.88 -47.42
N TRP A 301 -3.08 -2.98 -47.45
CA TRP A 301 -2.97 -4.07 -46.47
C TRP A 301 -1.60 -4.76 -46.50
N LYS A 302 -1.09 -5.13 -45.33
CA LYS A 302 0.03 -6.08 -45.21
C LYS A 302 -0.59 -7.46 -45.21
N ASN A 303 -0.59 -8.11 -46.37
CA ASN A 303 -1.02 -9.50 -46.49
C ASN A 303 0.01 -10.43 -45.85
#